data_AF-A0A2D6BLU8-F1
#
_entry.id   AF-A0A2D6BLU8-F1
#
_cell.length_a   1.000
_cell.length_b   1.000
_cell.length_c   1.000
_cell.angle_alpha   90.00
_cell.angle_beta   90.00
_cell.angle_gamma   90.00
#
_symmetry.space_group_name_H-M   'P 1'
#
loop_
_entity.id
_entity.type
_entity.pdbx_description
1 polymer ?
#
loop_
_entity_poly.entity_id
_entity_poly.type
_entity_poly.pdbx_seq_one_letter_code
_entity_poly.pdbx_strand_id
1 'polypeptide(L)'
;MEKPTEERAVDAASLPLRGQPLHTRTLVIDVLREDAQTVRAEGQILDLRKCAFVPTGGDLQTAGFIHQMKITTWCHPEERVIQRLETAQPHIAYDPHESTAGECCRDPAPRLQQLVGTRFDRGFAKRLSQAFGGPLGCSHLLTLGQLMGHAIPPGLDRETGIAPGGLAVRQDGERLFKRTLVVDGCADGEDRLEVGVQQAEFHMRPRIEVSSLLERLAHQHEVHVHGRVDLGPLVFTAIDAAERIRTGETLFEEAWSERSAEVSSLVGFSALRGLSGELFRLLGADADRAMLLDALLNVAPGLIQCLAATSGRWMARMAEAMRRGSARPVLAEAGGMASGGFPDSCFMWRSEGPLQKAREAGAGFPGMTRSKAT
;
A
#
# COMPACT_ATOMS: atom_id res chain seq x y z
N MET A 1 -8.82 -42.38 -2.96
CA MET A 1 -8.44 -41.34 -3.92
C MET A 1 -9.52 -40.27 -3.89
N GLU A 2 -9.35 -39.25 -3.05
CA GLU A 2 -10.16 -38.04 -3.16
C GLU A 2 -9.83 -37.39 -4.50
N LYS A 3 -10.87 -37.06 -5.27
CA LYS A 3 -10.73 -36.29 -6.50
C LYS A 3 -10.14 -34.92 -6.15
N PRO A 4 -9.25 -34.34 -6.98
CA PRO A 4 -8.87 -32.94 -6.82
C PRO A 4 -10.15 -32.12 -6.87
N THR A 5 -10.43 -31.36 -5.81
CA THR A 5 -11.51 -30.38 -5.80
C THR A 5 -11.23 -29.40 -6.93
N GLU A 6 -12.14 -29.33 -7.91
CA GLU A 6 -12.12 -28.29 -8.95
C GLU A 6 -11.93 -26.93 -8.27
N GLU A 7 -10.85 -26.25 -8.63
CA GLU A 7 -10.51 -24.94 -8.13
C GLU A 7 -11.56 -23.96 -8.67
N ARG A 8 -12.63 -23.76 -7.90
CA ARG A 8 -13.74 -22.88 -8.26
C ARG A 8 -13.17 -21.49 -8.54
N ALA A 9 -13.35 -21.01 -9.77
CA ALA A 9 -13.03 -19.63 -10.15
C ALA A 9 -13.57 -18.69 -9.07
N VAL A 10 -12.70 -17.84 -8.53
CA VAL A 10 -13.09 -16.92 -7.47
C VAL A 10 -13.78 -15.75 -8.14
N ASP A 11 -15.02 -15.49 -7.74
CA ASP A 11 -15.75 -14.32 -8.18
C ASP A 11 -15.08 -13.09 -7.55
N ALA A 12 -14.33 -12.33 -8.36
CA ALA A 12 -13.66 -11.10 -7.95
C ALA A 12 -14.64 -10.08 -7.34
N ALA A 13 -15.94 -10.17 -7.62
CA ALA A 13 -16.96 -9.36 -6.95
C ALA A 13 -17.06 -9.60 -5.43
N SER A 14 -16.68 -10.80 -4.95
CA SER A 14 -16.89 -11.24 -3.56
C SER A 14 -15.61 -11.35 -2.72
N LEU A 15 -14.43 -11.33 -3.35
CA LEU A 15 -13.08 -11.41 -2.74
C LEU A 15 -12.92 -12.34 -1.50
N PRO A 16 -13.34 -13.61 -1.55
CA PRO A 16 -13.09 -14.55 -0.46
C PRO A 16 -11.60 -14.95 -0.45
N LEU A 17 -10.81 -14.33 0.43
CA LEU A 17 -9.43 -14.78 0.68
C LEU A 17 -9.41 -16.06 1.51
N ARG A 18 -8.53 -17.00 1.13
CA ARG A 18 -8.33 -18.27 1.82
C ARG A 18 -7.09 -18.22 2.72
N GLY A 19 -7.08 -19.08 3.74
CA GLY A 19 -5.92 -19.30 4.57
C GLY A 19 -5.82 -18.38 5.80
N GLN A 20 -4.63 -18.35 6.41
CA GLN A 20 -4.38 -17.61 7.66
C GLN A 20 -4.14 -16.13 7.36
N PRO A 21 -4.92 -15.20 7.94
CA PRO A 21 -4.67 -13.77 7.77
C PRO A 21 -3.30 -13.35 8.29
N LEU A 22 -2.50 -12.69 7.45
CA LEU A 22 -1.14 -12.25 7.76
C LEU A 22 -1.08 -10.76 8.07
N HIS A 23 -1.66 -9.95 7.18
CA HIS A 23 -1.52 -8.51 7.20
C HIS A 23 -2.73 -7.81 6.54
N THR A 24 -3.01 -6.60 6.99
CA THR A 24 -3.88 -5.63 6.29
C THR A 24 -3.14 -4.31 6.16
N ARG A 25 -3.07 -3.78 4.95
CA ARG A 25 -2.68 -2.41 4.67
C ARG A 25 -3.89 -1.63 4.22
N THR A 26 -4.17 -0.51 4.87
CA THR A 26 -5.28 0.38 4.51
C THR A 26 -4.74 1.76 4.20
N LEU A 27 -5.08 2.31 3.04
CA LEU A 27 -4.87 3.70 2.67
C LEU A 27 -6.22 4.40 2.54
N VAL A 28 -6.33 5.60 3.09
CA VAL A 28 -7.54 6.43 3.00
C VAL A 28 -7.14 7.82 2.56
N ILE A 29 -7.86 8.37 1.60
CA ILE A 29 -7.76 9.77 1.19
C ILE A 29 -9.13 10.40 1.37
N ASP A 30 -9.21 11.45 2.16
CA ASP A 30 -10.38 12.28 2.35
C ASP A 30 -10.09 13.68 1.84
N VAL A 31 -10.92 14.21 0.94
CA VAL A 31 -10.82 15.60 0.48
C VAL A 31 -12.05 16.35 0.92
N LEU A 32 -11.82 17.39 1.72
CA LEU A 32 -12.85 18.21 2.33
C LEU A 32 -12.66 19.67 1.93
N ARG A 33 -13.76 20.41 1.87
CA ARG A 33 -13.68 21.87 1.84
C ARG A 33 -13.10 22.35 3.16
N GLU A 34 -12.05 23.15 3.10
CA GLU A 34 -11.53 23.86 4.28
C GLU A 34 -12.21 25.22 4.41
N ASP A 35 -12.22 25.98 3.30
CA ASP A 35 -12.81 27.31 3.21
C ASP A 35 -13.25 27.63 1.75
N ALA A 36 -13.50 28.89 1.42
CA ALA A 36 -13.95 29.31 0.08
C ALA A 36 -12.96 29.04 -1.06
N GLN A 37 -11.66 28.94 -0.77
CA GLN A 37 -10.59 28.83 -1.77
C GLN A 37 -9.66 27.64 -1.53
N THR A 38 -9.85 26.91 -0.44
CA THR A 38 -8.94 25.85 0.00
C THR A 38 -9.69 24.54 0.20
N VAL A 39 -9.10 23.46 -0.30
CA VAL A 39 -9.45 22.10 0.11
C VAL A 39 -8.37 21.53 1.01
N ARG A 40 -8.79 20.76 2.01
CA ARG A 40 -7.91 19.96 2.86
C ARG A 40 -8.02 18.51 2.41
N ALA A 41 -6.90 17.95 1.96
CA ALA A 41 -6.76 16.55 1.63
C ALA A 41 -5.98 15.82 2.73
N GLU A 42 -6.59 14.78 3.28
CA GLU A 42 -5.98 13.93 4.32
C GLU A 42 -5.74 12.54 3.76
N GLY A 43 -4.47 12.18 3.58
CA GLY A 43 -4.04 10.82 3.34
C GLY A 43 -3.69 10.13 4.66
N GLN A 44 -4.12 8.90 4.87
CA GLN A 44 -3.75 8.06 6.00
C GLN A 44 -3.34 6.67 5.52
N ILE A 45 -2.38 6.08 6.21
CA ILE A 45 -1.96 4.70 6.01
C ILE A 45 -1.89 3.95 7.33
N LEU A 46 -2.44 2.75 7.35
CA LEU A 46 -2.44 1.83 8.48
C LEU A 46 -1.95 0.45 8.01
N ASP A 47 -0.88 -0.02 8.61
CA ASP A 47 -0.39 -1.39 8.44
C ASP A 47 -0.65 -2.17 9.74
N LEU A 48 -1.43 -3.25 9.65
CA LEU A 48 -1.79 -4.14 10.74
C LEU A 48 -1.24 -5.54 10.47
N ARG A 49 -0.30 -5.99 11.30
CA ARG A 49 0.15 -7.38 11.31
C ARG A 49 -0.81 -8.21 12.16
N LYS A 50 -1.39 -9.27 11.61
CA LYS A 50 -2.41 -10.10 12.27
C LYS A 50 -1.81 -11.30 13.02
N CYS A 51 -0.59 -11.72 12.65
CA CYS A 51 0.08 -12.85 13.26
C CYS A 51 1.61 -12.74 13.21
N ALA A 52 2.28 -13.69 13.86
CA ALA A 52 3.73 -13.83 13.90
C ALA A 52 4.47 -12.63 14.52
N PHE A 53 5.79 -12.67 14.44
CA PHE A 53 6.70 -11.66 14.96
C PHE A 53 7.91 -11.51 14.07
N VAL A 54 8.55 -10.34 14.05
CA VAL A 54 9.75 -10.07 13.27
C VAL A 54 10.87 -9.64 14.21
N PRO A 55 11.96 -10.42 14.35
CA PRO A 55 13.12 -10.02 15.13
C PRO A 55 13.96 -9.03 14.32
N THR A 56 13.82 -7.74 14.60
CA THR A 56 14.47 -6.68 13.80
C THR A 56 14.69 -5.44 14.65
N GLY A 57 15.74 -4.66 14.31
CA GLY A 57 16.05 -3.42 15.03
C GLY A 57 16.35 -3.61 16.51
N GLY A 58 16.89 -4.76 16.92
CA GLY A 58 17.17 -5.04 18.33
C GLY A 58 15.94 -5.33 19.18
N ASP A 59 14.76 -5.52 18.56
CA ASP A 59 13.51 -5.81 19.22
C ASP A 59 12.76 -6.97 18.54
N LEU A 60 11.71 -7.45 19.18
CA LEU A 60 10.77 -8.44 18.68
C LEU A 60 9.44 -7.76 18.34
N GLN A 61 9.29 -7.31 17.09
CA GLN A 61 8.03 -6.70 16.66
C GLN A 61 6.94 -7.76 16.55
N THR A 62 5.90 -7.69 17.37
CA THR A 62 4.81 -8.68 17.42
C THR A 62 3.67 -8.33 16.45
N ALA A 63 2.54 -9.03 16.55
CA ALA A 63 1.30 -8.66 15.87
C ALA A 63 0.68 -7.40 16.49
N GLY A 64 -0.03 -6.63 15.68
CA GLY A 64 -0.58 -5.32 16.05
C GLY A 64 -0.36 -4.29 14.95
N PHE A 65 -0.66 -3.02 15.27
CA PHE A 65 -0.30 -1.92 14.39
C PHE A 65 1.23 -1.91 14.22
N ILE A 66 1.68 -1.67 12.99
CA ILE A 66 3.12 -1.57 12.65
C ILE A 66 3.42 -0.17 12.12
N HIS A 67 2.51 0.38 11.33
CA HIS A 67 2.57 1.75 10.87
C HIS A 67 1.20 2.39 10.97
N GLN A 68 1.15 3.58 11.54
CA GLN A 68 0.02 4.50 11.42
C GLN A 68 0.62 5.85 11.07
N MET A 69 0.36 6.32 9.85
CA MET A 69 0.94 7.57 9.36
C MET A 69 -0.08 8.38 8.55
N LYS A 70 0.12 9.70 8.51
CA LYS A 70 -0.78 10.66 7.87
C LYS A 70 0.02 11.72 7.12
N ILE A 71 -0.51 12.13 5.97
CA ILE A 71 -0.14 13.34 5.25
C ILE A 71 -1.39 14.21 5.14
N THR A 72 -1.32 15.45 5.59
CA THR A 72 -2.37 16.45 5.38
C THR A 72 -1.83 17.53 4.45
N THR A 73 -2.57 17.85 3.40
CA THR A 73 -2.25 18.98 2.52
C THR A 73 -3.42 19.93 2.40
N TRP A 74 -3.13 21.22 2.42
CA TRP A 74 -4.07 22.26 2.03
C TRP A 74 -3.68 22.74 0.64
N CYS A 75 -4.62 22.72 -0.30
CA CYS A 75 -4.35 23.15 -1.66
C CYS A 75 -5.50 23.98 -2.23
N HIS A 76 -5.14 24.84 -3.18
CA HIS A 76 -6.13 25.53 -4.00
C HIS A 76 -6.75 24.50 -4.97
N PRO A 77 -8.09 24.39 -5.10
CA PRO A 77 -8.71 23.35 -5.90
C PRO A 77 -8.41 23.47 -7.41
N GLU A 78 -8.42 24.69 -7.94
CA GLU A 78 -8.15 24.92 -9.37
C GLU A 78 -6.64 24.85 -9.70
N GLU A 79 -5.82 25.61 -8.97
CA GLU A 79 -4.37 25.61 -9.20
C GLU A 79 -3.67 24.32 -8.72
N ARG A 80 -4.29 23.56 -7.81
CA ARG A 80 -3.71 22.34 -7.21
C ARG A 80 -2.36 22.55 -6.53
N VAL A 81 -2.05 23.80 -6.15
CA VAL A 81 -0.81 24.16 -5.45
C VAL A 81 -0.94 23.80 -3.98
N ILE A 82 0.03 23.08 -3.44
CA ILE A 82 0.13 22.73 -2.03
C ILE A 82 0.58 23.99 -1.26
N GLN A 83 -0.32 24.55 -0.46
CA GLN A 83 -0.07 25.75 0.35
C GLN A 83 0.55 25.39 1.70
N ARG A 84 0.15 24.24 2.26
CA ARG A 84 0.65 23.70 3.53
C ARG A 84 0.67 22.19 3.46
N LEU A 85 1.67 21.58 4.08
CA LEU A 85 1.78 20.13 4.23
C LEU A 85 2.15 19.80 5.67
N GLU A 86 1.49 18.79 6.22
CA GLU A 86 1.80 18.26 7.54
C GLU A 86 1.86 16.74 7.52
N THR A 87 2.65 16.19 8.43
CA THR A 87 2.80 14.75 8.59
C THR A 87 2.62 14.36 10.04
N ALA A 88 1.95 13.25 10.29
CA ALA A 88 1.90 12.64 11.61
C ALA A 88 2.24 11.15 11.50
N GLN A 89 3.01 10.64 12.47
CA GLN A 89 3.37 9.22 12.55
C GLN A 89 3.13 8.68 13.97
N PRO A 90 1.86 8.53 14.40
CA PRO A 90 1.53 8.03 15.73
C PRO A 90 2.16 6.68 16.06
N HIS A 91 2.27 5.79 15.06
CA HIS A 91 2.84 4.47 15.24
C HIS A 91 3.84 4.15 14.13
N ILE A 92 5.03 3.67 14.50
CA ILE A 92 6.12 3.36 13.59
C ILE A 92 6.80 2.05 13.98
N ALA A 93 7.43 1.38 13.01
CA ALA A 93 8.14 0.13 13.26
C ALA A 93 9.46 0.31 14.03
N TYR A 94 10.12 1.46 13.90
CA TYR A 94 11.44 1.70 14.51
C TYR A 94 11.45 3.04 15.23
N ASP A 95 11.40 2.99 16.55
CA ASP A 95 11.71 4.13 17.44
C ASP A 95 13.23 4.28 17.63
N PRO A 96 13.71 5.46 18.06
CA PRO A 96 15.12 5.68 18.37
C PRO A 96 15.64 4.66 19.39
N HIS A 97 16.67 3.90 19.03
CA HIS A 97 17.27 2.90 19.90
C HIS A 97 18.79 2.75 19.61
N GLU A 98 19.54 2.12 20.51
CA GLU A 98 20.98 1.87 20.31
C GLU A 98 21.26 1.06 19.04
N SER A 99 20.44 0.04 18.77
CA SER A 99 20.49 -0.80 17.56
C SER A 99 20.23 -0.02 16.26
N THR A 100 19.54 1.12 16.33
CA THR A 100 19.31 2.02 15.20
C THR A 100 20.24 3.23 15.23
N ALA A 101 21.24 3.25 16.11
CA ALA A 101 22.11 4.40 16.36
C ALA A 101 21.33 5.71 16.63
N GLY A 102 20.15 5.60 17.24
CA GLY A 102 19.25 6.71 17.53
C GLY A 102 18.36 7.14 16.37
N GLU A 103 18.46 6.51 15.19
CA GLU A 103 17.62 6.81 14.04
C GLU A 103 16.22 6.19 14.17
N CYS A 104 15.22 6.81 13.54
CA CYS A 104 13.85 6.33 13.55
C CYS A 104 13.08 6.63 12.26
N CYS A 105 11.91 5.99 12.10
CA CYS A 105 11.08 6.19 10.91
C CYS A 105 10.54 7.63 10.74
N ARG A 106 10.63 8.49 11.77
CA ARG A 106 10.15 9.88 11.72
C ARG A 106 11.17 10.84 11.12
N ASP A 107 12.46 10.49 11.19
CA ASP A 107 13.57 11.34 10.75
C ASP A 107 13.44 11.87 9.31
N PRO A 108 12.98 11.10 8.31
CA PRO A 108 12.89 11.64 6.96
C PRO A 108 11.70 12.60 6.76
N ALA A 109 10.63 12.51 7.57
CA ALA A 109 9.35 13.17 7.30
C ALA A 109 9.43 14.68 7.02
N PRO A 110 10.29 15.48 7.70
CA PRO A 110 10.46 16.91 7.38
C PRO A 110 10.84 17.20 5.91
N ARG A 111 11.44 16.25 5.19
CA ARG A 111 11.77 16.42 3.76
C ARG A 111 10.54 16.63 2.88
N LEU A 112 9.36 16.15 3.29
CA LEU A 112 8.12 16.38 2.55
C LEU A 112 7.71 17.85 2.49
N GLN A 113 8.25 18.72 3.35
CA GLN A 113 8.05 20.16 3.27
C GLN A 113 8.57 20.77 1.96
N GLN A 114 9.49 20.10 1.26
CA GLN A 114 9.97 20.51 -0.07
C GLN A 114 8.87 20.50 -1.14
N LEU A 115 7.71 19.87 -0.86
CA LEU A 115 6.57 19.83 -1.76
C LEU A 115 5.63 21.02 -1.61
N VAL A 116 5.77 21.84 -0.55
CA VAL A 116 5.01 23.09 -0.41
C VAL A 116 5.38 24.03 -1.55
N GLY A 117 4.37 24.64 -2.16
CA GLY A 117 4.49 25.45 -3.38
C GLY A 117 4.50 24.65 -4.68
N THR A 118 4.56 23.32 -4.62
CA THR A 118 4.43 22.46 -5.81
C THR A 118 2.97 22.13 -6.11
N ARG A 119 2.69 21.66 -7.34
CA ARG A 119 1.34 21.31 -7.78
C ARG A 119 1.10 19.80 -7.75
N PHE A 120 -0.15 19.37 -7.52
CA PHE A 120 -0.58 18.02 -7.89
C PHE A 120 -0.81 17.96 -9.42
N ASP A 121 0.25 17.63 -10.15
CA ASP A 121 0.27 17.48 -11.61
C ASP A 121 1.04 16.21 -12.03
N ARG A 122 1.21 15.99 -13.34
CA ARG A 122 1.95 14.83 -13.89
C ARG A 122 3.40 14.71 -13.41
N GLY A 123 4.02 15.81 -12.96
CA GLY A 123 5.37 15.84 -12.41
C GLY A 123 5.43 15.60 -10.89
N PHE A 124 4.29 15.52 -10.19
CA PHE A 124 4.25 15.40 -8.73
C PHE A 124 4.97 14.14 -8.23
N ALA A 125 4.70 12.98 -8.83
CA ALA A 125 5.34 11.72 -8.45
C ALA A 125 6.87 11.76 -8.55
N LYS A 126 7.40 12.46 -9.57
CA LYS A 126 8.84 12.68 -9.73
C LYS A 126 9.40 13.57 -8.62
N ARG A 127 8.75 14.70 -8.32
CA ARG A 127 9.18 15.62 -7.24
C ARG A 127 9.13 14.94 -5.88
N LEU A 128 8.06 14.19 -5.61
CA LEU A 128 7.94 13.37 -4.39
C LEU A 128 9.07 12.34 -4.30
N SER A 129 9.38 11.63 -5.38
CA SER A 129 10.47 10.64 -5.40
C SER A 129 11.85 11.29 -5.23
N GLN A 130 12.06 12.51 -5.73
CA GLN A 130 13.32 13.23 -5.53
C GLN A 130 13.49 13.71 -4.08
N ALA A 131 12.41 14.15 -3.44
CA ALA A 131 12.44 14.61 -2.05
C ALA A 131 12.50 13.44 -1.04
N PHE A 132 11.89 12.29 -1.39
CA PHE A 132 11.50 11.27 -0.41
C PHE A 132 11.61 9.81 -0.89
N GLY A 133 12.15 9.57 -2.08
CA GLY A 133 12.21 8.24 -2.71
C GLY A 133 13.29 7.33 -2.14
N GLY A 134 13.01 6.02 -2.11
CA GLY A 134 13.96 4.96 -1.74
C GLY A 134 14.60 5.20 -0.37
N PRO A 135 15.95 5.20 -0.26
CA PRO A 135 16.64 5.37 1.03
C PRO A 135 16.48 6.78 1.63
N LEU A 136 15.93 7.74 0.87
CA LEU A 136 15.72 9.10 1.37
C LEU A 136 14.48 9.23 2.25
N GLY A 137 13.56 8.27 2.23
CA GLY A 137 12.27 8.43 2.88
C GLY A 137 11.66 7.15 3.42
N CYS A 138 10.52 7.31 4.08
CA CYS A 138 9.68 6.20 4.51
C CYS A 138 8.84 5.71 3.33
N SER A 139 8.96 4.42 2.96
CA SER A 139 8.17 3.83 1.87
C SER A 139 6.66 4.01 2.04
N HIS A 140 6.16 4.06 3.28
CA HIS A 140 4.74 4.25 3.60
C HIS A 140 4.25 5.66 3.26
N LEU A 141 4.96 6.70 3.69
CA LEU A 141 4.59 8.06 3.32
C LEU A 141 4.83 8.33 1.82
N LEU A 142 5.82 7.68 1.20
CA LEU A 142 6.03 7.74 -0.26
C LEU A 142 4.82 7.16 -1.01
N THR A 143 4.41 5.93 -0.69
CA THR A 143 3.27 5.27 -1.34
C THR A 143 1.95 5.99 -1.09
N LEU A 144 1.74 6.50 0.13
CA LEU A 144 0.59 7.35 0.46
C LEU A 144 0.60 8.64 -0.38
N GLY A 145 1.74 9.33 -0.45
CA GLY A 145 1.89 10.54 -1.25
C GLY A 145 1.65 10.29 -2.75
N GLN A 146 2.14 9.16 -3.28
CA GLN A 146 1.90 8.76 -4.67
C GLN A 146 0.39 8.56 -4.93
N LEU A 147 -0.30 7.83 -4.05
CA LEU A 147 -1.75 7.63 -4.17
C LEU A 147 -2.51 8.96 -4.07
N MET A 148 -2.11 9.87 -3.16
CA MET A 148 -2.67 11.23 -3.09
C MET A 148 -2.46 11.99 -4.40
N GLY A 149 -1.25 11.91 -4.98
CA GLY A 149 -0.92 12.54 -6.25
C GLY A 149 -1.72 12.02 -7.45
N HIS A 150 -2.15 10.77 -7.41
CA HIS A 150 -3.01 10.17 -8.43
C HIS A 150 -4.51 10.41 -8.19
N ALA A 151 -4.95 10.44 -6.93
CA ALA A 151 -6.37 10.55 -6.57
C ALA A 151 -6.88 12.00 -6.58
N ILE A 152 -6.09 12.95 -6.06
CA ILE A 152 -6.55 14.33 -5.84
C ILE A 152 -6.86 15.06 -7.14
N PRO A 153 -5.99 15.07 -8.17
CA PRO A 153 -6.28 15.79 -9.42
C PRO A 153 -7.59 15.36 -10.10
N PRO A 154 -7.81 14.07 -10.46
CA PRO A 154 -9.07 13.66 -11.07
C PRO A 154 -10.25 13.79 -10.11
N GLY A 155 -10.00 13.68 -8.80
CA GLY A 155 -11.01 13.91 -7.78
C GLY A 155 -11.57 15.34 -7.81
N LEU A 156 -10.68 16.33 -7.90
CA LEU A 156 -11.04 17.74 -8.04
C LEU A 156 -11.60 18.06 -9.43
N ASP A 157 -11.12 17.41 -10.49
CA ASP A 157 -11.72 17.53 -11.82
C ASP A 157 -13.20 17.10 -11.78
N ARG A 158 -13.51 15.98 -11.14
CA ARG A 158 -14.90 15.49 -11.03
C ARG A 158 -15.79 16.40 -10.18
N GLU A 159 -15.23 17.02 -9.13
CA GLU A 159 -15.95 17.98 -8.31
C GLU A 159 -16.56 19.11 -9.14
N THR A 160 -15.84 19.60 -10.17
CA THR A 160 -16.36 20.67 -11.04
C THR A 160 -17.64 20.29 -11.79
N GLY A 161 -17.82 19.01 -12.10
CA GLY A 161 -19.05 18.49 -12.72
C GLY A 161 -20.16 18.21 -11.72
N ILE A 162 -19.82 17.84 -10.48
CA ILE A 162 -20.80 17.51 -9.43
C ILE A 162 -21.35 18.78 -8.79
N ALA A 163 -20.52 19.79 -8.61
CA ALA A 163 -20.87 21.07 -8.00
C ALA A 163 -20.41 22.22 -8.93
N PRO A 164 -21.20 22.58 -9.96
CA PRO A 164 -20.83 23.64 -10.90
C PRO A 164 -20.61 25.02 -10.26
N GLY A 165 -21.20 25.26 -9.08
CA GLY A 165 -20.93 26.44 -8.25
C GLY A 165 -19.59 26.40 -7.49
N GLY A 166 -18.78 25.36 -7.72
CA GLY A 166 -17.48 25.15 -7.07
C GLY A 166 -17.60 24.99 -5.55
N LEU A 167 -16.57 25.46 -4.84
CA LEU A 167 -16.58 25.42 -3.37
C LEU A 167 -17.64 26.34 -2.74
N ALA A 168 -18.21 27.30 -3.48
CA ALA A 168 -19.19 28.24 -2.93
C ALA A 168 -20.51 27.58 -2.53
N VAL A 169 -20.84 26.42 -3.13
CA VAL A 169 -22.04 25.64 -2.79
C VAL A 169 -21.80 24.59 -1.69
N ARG A 170 -20.57 24.51 -1.18
CA ARG A 170 -20.16 23.53 -0.16
C ARG A 170 -20.05 24.20 1.21
N GLN A 171 -20.26 23.43 2.28
CA GLN A 171 -20.03 23.88 3.65
C GLN A 171 -18.59 23.61 4.11
N ASP A 172 -18.07 24.37 5.10
CA ASP A 172 -16.75 24.10 5.67
C ASP A 172 -16.75 22.70 6.31
N GLY A 173 -15.68 21.94 6.11
CA GLY A 173 -15.57 20.55 6.55
C GLY A 173 -16.44 19.57 5.75
N GLU A 174 -17.12 20.01 4.68
CA GLU A 174 -17.88 19.11 3.83
C GLU A 174 -16.93 18.27 2.96
N ARG A 175 -17.09 16.95 3.02
CA ARG A 175 -16.37 16.01 2.14
C ARG A 175 -16.85 16.14 0.69
N LEU A 176 -15.90 16.36 -0.22
CA LEU A 176 -16.08 16.34 -1.67
C LEU A 176 -15.98 14.91 -2.18
N PHE A 177 -14.84 14.26 -1.92
CA PHE A 177 -14.62 12.86 -2.28
C PHE A 177 -13.79 12.12 -1.24
N LYS A 178 -13.90 10.79 -1.24
CA LYS A 178 -13.10 9.88 -0.42
C LYS A 178 -12.66 8.68 -1.26
N ARG A 179 -11.40 8.30 -1.13
CA ARG A 179 -10.87 7.05 -1.65
C ARG A 179 -10.39 6.17 -0.50
N THR A 180 -10.73 4.89 -0.53
CA THR A 180 -10.22 3.86 0.38
C THR A 180 -9.59 2.76 -0.44
N LEU A 181 -8.42 2.28 -0.04
CA LEU A 181 -7.72 1.15 -0.63
C LEU A 181 -7.29 0.22 0.50
N VAL A 182 -7.70 -1.04 0.45
CA VAL A 182 -7.32 -2.08 1.40
C VAL A 182 -6.60 -3.18 0.66
N VAL A 183 -5.44 -3.60 1.16
CA VAL A 183 -4.71 -4.78 0.71
C VAL A 183 -4.65 -5.77 1.87
N ASP A 184 -5.29 -6.92 1.71
CA ASP A 184 -5.23 -8.03 2.64
C ASP A 184 -4.34 -9.14 2.08
N GLY A 185 -3.52 -9.72 2.94
CA GLY A 185 -2.74 -10.91 2.61
C GLY A 185 -3.03 -12.05 3.56
N CYS A 186 -3.21 -13.25 3.00
CA CYS A 186 -3.42 -14.49 3.72
C CYS A 186 -2.44 -15.57 3.25
N ALA A 187 -1.93 -16.38 4.16
CA ALA A 187 -1.13 -17.55 3.81
C ALA A 187 -2.05 -18.75 3.52
N ASP A 188 -2.02 -19.24 2.28
CA ASP A 188 -2.72 -20.45 1.86
C ASP A 188 -1.74 -21.63 1.78
N GLY A 189 -1.55 -22.31 2.90
CA GLY A 189 -0.52 -23.35 3.02
C GLY A 189 0.88 -22.78 3.29
N GLU A 190 1.93 -23.51 2.92
CA GLU A 190 3.32 -23.13 3.21
C GLU A 190 3.93 -22.19 2.17
N ASP A 191 3.62 -22.41 0.88
CA ASP A 191 4.34 -21.80 -0.23
C ASP A 191 3.46 -20.87 -1.09
N ARG A 192 2.24 -20.55 -0.64
CA ARG A 192 1.32 -19.68 -1.38
C ARG A 192 0.73 -18.57 -0.52
N LEU A 193 0.46 -17.46 -1.17
CA LEU A 193 -0.13 -16.27 -0.58
C LEU A 193 -1.31 -15.79 -1.43
N GLU A 194 -2.44 -15.54 -0.76
CA GLU A 194 -3.64 -14.95 -1.32
C GLU A 194 -3.61 -13.44 -1.02
N VAL A 195 -3.67 -12.58 -2.04
CA VAL A 195 -3.73 -11.12 -1.94
C VAL A 195 -5.08 -10.63 -2.43
N GLY A 196 -5.82 -9.92 -1.58
CA GLY A 196 -7.03 -9.20 -1.98
C GLY A 196 -6.80 -7.70 -1.94
N VAL A 197 -7.16 -7.00 -3.00
CA VAL A 197 -7.20 -5.54 -3.03
C VAL A 197 -8.64 -5.08 -3.20
N GLN A 198 -9.09 -4.21 -2.31
CA GLN A 198 -10.39 -3.53 -2.38
C GLN A 198 -10.14 -2.04 -2.45
N GLN A 199 -10.53 -1.41 -3.56
CA GLN A 199 -10.50 0.03 -3.69
C GLN A 199 -11.90 0.56 -3.92
N ALA A 200 -12.27 1.62 -3.22
CA ALA A 200 -13.54 2.31 -3.42
C ALA A 200 -13.32 3.82 -3.37
N GLU A 201 -13.84 4.51 -4.39
CA GLU A 201 -13.92 5.95 -4.45
C GLU A 201 -15.37 6.39 -4.40
N PHE A 202 -15.64 7.43 -3.62
CA PHE A 202 -16.97 8.03 -3.47
C PHE A 202 -16.87 9.53 -3.68
N HIS A 203 -17.77 10.07 -4.48
CA HIS A 203 -17.99 11.50 -4.63
C HIS A 203 -19.38 11.87 -4.12
N MET A 204 -19.45 12.99 -3.42
CA MET A 204 -20.67 13.41 -2.72
C MET A 204 -21.23 14.67 -3.37
N ARG A 205 -22.54 14.75 -3.59
CA ARG A 205 -23.25 16.00 -3.92
C ARG A 205 -23.19 17.00 -2.74
N PRO A 206 -23.27 18.31 -3.02
CA PRO A 206 -23.39 19.34 -1.99
C PRO A 206 -24.53 19.03 -1.00
N ARG A 207 -24.28 19.19 0.30
CA ARG A 207 -25.29 18.95 1.34
C ARG A 207 -26.56 19.79 1.16
N ILE A 208 -26.41 21.00 0.64
CA ILE A 208 -27.51 21.94 0.47
C ILE A 208 -28.48 21.54 -0.66
N GLU A 209 -28.08 20.59 -1.52
CA GLU A 209 -28.84 20.18 -2.69
C GLU A 209 -29.67 18.92 -2.46
N VAL A 210 -29.55 18.27 -1.30
CA VAL A 210 -30.16 16.96 -1.07
C VAL A 210 -30.95 16.89 0.23
N SER A 211 -31.94 16.01 0.26
CA SER A 211 -32.84 15.82 1.39
C SER A 211 -32.48 14.60 2.26
N SER A 212 -31.66 13.68 1.74
CA SER A 212 -31.23 12.47 2.45
C SER A 212 -29.74 12.17 2.30
N LEU A 213 -29.20 11.30 3.17
CA LEU A 213 -27.80 10.88 3.11
C LEU A 213 -27.47 10.03 1.88
N LEU A 214 -28.44 9.25 1.37
CA LEU A 214 -28.22 8.44 0.17
C LEU A 214 -28.20 9.30 -1.10
N GLU A 215 -29.04 10.34 -1.17
CA GLU A 215 -29.02 11.31 -2.27
C GLU A 215 -27.69 12.06 -2.39
N ARG A 216 -26.92 12.14 -1.31
CA ARG A 216 -25.55 12.68 -1.35
C ARG A 216 -24.64 11.88 -2.27
N LEU A 217 -24.90 10.61 -2.54
CA LEU A 217 -24.01 9.87 -3.43
C LEU A 217 -24.15 10.38 -4.87
N ALA A 218 -23.09 11.04 -5.37
CA ALA A 218 -23.02 11.44 -6.77
C ALA A 218 -22.46 10.31 -7.63
N HIS A 219 -21.38 9.68 -7.16
CA HIS A 219 -20.64 8.67 -7.89
C HIS A 219 -19.91 7.74 -6.93
N GLN A 220 -19.87 6.46 -7.27
CA GLN A 220 -19.05 5.45 -6.62
C GLN A 220 -18.32 4.64 -7.68
N HIS A 221 -17.02 4.41 -7.48
CA HIS A 221 -16.22 3.50 -8.31
C HIS A 221 -15.47 2.54 -7.40
N GLU A 222 -15.77 1.25 -7.53
CA GLU A 222 -15.13 0.16 -6.80
C GLU A 222 -14.28 -0.68 -7.74
N VAL A 223 -13.11 -1.11 -7.27
CA VAL A 223 -12.24 -2.08 -7.94
C VAL A 223 -11.82 -3.15 -6.94
N HIS A 224 -11.96 -4.39 -7.36
CA HIS A 224 -11.50 -5.57 -6.66
C HIS A 224 -10.39 -6.25 -7.47
N VAL A 225 -9.31 -6.65 -6.79
CA VAL A 225 -8.27 -7.50 -7.38
C VAL A 225 -8.02 -8.67 -6.45
N HIS A 226 -7.96 -9.87 -7.01
CA HIS A 226 -7.59 -11.08 -6.29
C HIS A 226 -6.36 -11.70 -6.95
N GLY A 227 -5.25 -11.79 -6.23
CA GLY A 227 -4.01 -12.37 -6.73
C GLY A 227 -3.57 -13.57 -5.89
N ARG A 228 -3.11 -14.63 -6.55
CA ARG A 228 -2.37 -15.73 -5.91
C ARG A 228 -0.90 -15.61 -6.24
N VAL A 229 -0.05 -15.72 -5.23
CA VAL A 229 1.40 -15.58 -5.36
C VAL A 229 2.08 -16.85 -4.84
N ASP A 230 2.96 -17.42 -5.65
CA ASP A 230 3.89 -18.46 -5.19
C ASP A 230 5.04 -17.78 -4.42
N LEU A 231 5.25 -18.18 -3.16
CA LEU A 231 6.24 -17.59 -2.28
C LEU A 231 7.68 -17.94 -2.64
N GLY A 232 7.92 -19.02 -3.40
CA GLY A 232 9.25 -19.40 -3.85
C GLY A 232 9.82 -18.41 -4.87
N PRO A 233 9.27 -18.34 -6.09
CA PRO A 233 9.72 -17.42 -7.12
C PRO A 233 9.11 -16.00 -6.99
N LEU A 234 8.15 -15.80 -6.08
CA LEU A 234 7.42 -14.53 -5.88
C LEU A 234 6.73 -14.05 -7.17
N VAL A 235 6.02 -14.95 -7.85
CA VAL A 235 5.26 -14.66 -9.08
C VAL A 235 3.77 -14.88 -8.88
N PHE A 236 2.95 -14.16 -9.64
CA PHE A 236 1.52 -14.45 -9.68
C PHE A 236 1.27 -15.81 -10.35
N THR A 237 0.50 -16.68 -9.71
CA THR A 237 0.00 -17.92 -10.31
C THR A 237 -1.43 -17.77 -10.82
N ALA A 238 -2.17 -16.81 -10.28
CA ALA A 238 -3.46 -16.36 -10.78
C ALA A 238 -3.65 -14.88 -10.41
N ILE A 239 -4.40 -14.16 -11.23
CA ILE A 239 -4.86 -12.81 -10.89
C ILE A 239 -6.18 -12.52 -11.60
N ASP A 240 -7.16 -12.10 -10.83
CA ASP A 240 -8.49 -11.75 -11.27
C ASP A 240 -8.81 -10.31 -10.85
N ALA A 241 -9.59 -9.59 -11.63
CA ALA A 241 -9.98 -8.23 -11.33
C ALA A 241 -11.41 -7.96 -11.76
N ALA A 242 -12.13 -7.16 -10.99
CA ALA A 242 -13.46 -6.67 -11.35
C ALA A 242 -13.64 -5.22 -10.90
N GLU A 243 -14.52 -4.50 -11.56
CA GLU A 243 -14.89 -3.14 -11.17
C GLU A 243 -16.40 -2.96 -11.13
N ARG A 244 -16.85 -1.95 -10.41
CA ARG A 244 -18.26 -1.54 -10.39
C ARG A 244 -18.35 -0.04 -10.27
N ILE A 245 -19.17 0.57 -11.13
CA ILE A 245 -19.42 2.01 -11.15
C ILE A 245 -20.90 2.24 -10.89
N ARG A 246 -21.21 3.15 -9.96
CA ARG A 246 -22.59 3.46 -9.54
C ARG A 246 -22.79 4.96 -9.38
N THR A 247 -24.04 5.39 -9.51
CA THR A 247 -24.50 6.73 -9.13
C THR A 247 -25.58 6.62 -8.06
N GLY A 248 -26.10 7.75 -7.59
CA GLY A 248 -27.28 7.73 -6.72
C GLY A 248 -28.51 7.07 -7.36
N GLU A 249 -28.62 7.08 -8.69
CA GLU A 249 -29.74 6.48 -9.43
C GLU A 249 -29.56 4.97 -9.61
N THR A 250 -28.32 4.52 -9.81
CA THR A 250 -28.03 3.12 -10.17
C THR A 250 -27.45 2.29 -9.02
N LEU A 251 -27.55 2.81 -7.78
CA LEU A 251 -26.87 2.28 -6.59
C LEU A 251 -27.14 0.78 -6.31
N PHE A 252 -28.33 0.29 -6.65
CA PHE A 252 -28.79 -1.06 -6.35
C PHE A 252 -28.83 -2.00 -7.56
N GLU A 253 -28.48 -1.50 -8.75
CA GLU A 253 -28.77 -2.19 -10.01
C GLU A 253 -27.51 -2.61 -10.77
N GLU A 254 -26.40 -1.85 -10.64
CA GLU A 254 -25.20 -2.11 -11.44
C GLU A 254 -24.43 -3.34 -10.98
N ALA A 255 -24.16 -4.21 -11.95
CA ALA A 255 -23.36 -5.41 -11.77
C ALA A 255 -21.86 -5.10 -11.82
N TRP A 256 -21.07 -6.04 -11.32
CA TRP A 256 -19.62 -6.01 -11.50
C TRP A 256 -19.27 -6.28 -12.96
N SER A 257 -18.34 -5.48 -13.48
CA SER A 257 -17.69 -5.68 -14.78
C SER A 257 -16.40 -6.45 -14.59
N GLU A 258 -16.24 -7.53 -15.37
CA GLU A 258 -15.05 -8.37 -15.38
C GLU A 258 -13.85 -7.64 -16.01
N ARG A 259 -12.70 -7.65 -15.33
CA ARG A 259 -11.46 -6.96 -15.73
C ARG A 259 -10.25 -7.88 -15.79
N SER A 260 -10.39 -9.18 -15.52
CA SER A 260 -9.26 -10.12 -15.47
C SER A 260 -8.49 -10.23 -16.78
N ALA A 261 -9.13 -10.00 -17.93
CA ALA A 261 -8.44 -9.98 -19.23
C ALA A 261 -7.28 -8.95 -19.26
N GLU A 262 -7.46 -7.81 -18.60
CA GLU A 262 -6.53 -6.68 -18.57
C GLU A 262 -5.28 -6.95 -17.71
N VAL A 263 -5.40 -7.90 -16.77
CA VAL A 263 -4.33 -8.28 -15.84
C VAL A 263 -3.78 -9.69 -16.07
N SER A 264 -4.40 -10.46 -16.97
CA SER A 264 -4.05 -11.86 -17.24
C SER A 264 -2.58 -12.09 -17.61
N SER A 265 -1.94 -11.10 -18.25
CA SER A 265 -0.51 -11.16 -18.61
C SER A 265 0.43 -11.07 -17.41
N LEU A 266 -0.07 -10.74 -16.22
CA LEU A 266 0.71 -10.73 -14.99
C LEU A 266 0.90 -12.14 -14.40
N VAL A 267 0.16 -13.15 -14.87
CA VAL A 267 0.42 -14.55 -14.48
C VAL A 267 1.82 -14.96 -14.94
N GLY A 268 2.63 -15.46 -14.02
CA GLY A 268 4.05 -15.75 -14.20
C GLY A 268 4.96 -14.52 -14.03
N PHE A 269 4.41 -13.31 -13.91
CA PHE A 269 5.18 -12.10 -13.65
C PHE A 269 5.49 -11.96 -12.15
N SER A 270 6.64 -11.37 -11.83
CA SER A 270 7.05 -11.16 -10.44
C SER A 270 6.13 -10.16 -9.72
N ALA A 271 5.62 -10.56 -8.56
CA ALA A 271 4.72 -9.77 -7.73
C ALA A 271 5.41 -8.62 -6.96
N LEU A 272 6.74 -8.50 -7.09
CA LEU A 272 7.54 -7.42 -6.47
C LEU A 272 8.39 -6.69 -7.49
N ARG A 273 9.39 -7.38 -8.05
CA ARG A 273 10.39 -6.80 -8.95
C ARG A 273 9.75 -6.44 -10.29
N GLY A 274 9.90 -5.18 -10.70
CA GLY A 274 9.46 -4.70 -12.00
C GLY A 274 7.95 -4.49 -12.15
N LEU A 275 7.15 -4.86 -11.15
CA LEU A 275 5.68 -4.84 -11.24
C LEU A 275 5.14 -3.45 -11.60
N SER A 276 5.58 -2.39 -10.93
CA SER A 276 5.10 -1.04 -11.23
C SER A 276 5.35 -0.61 -12.68
N GLY A 277 6.52 -0.92 -13.23
CA GLY A 277 6.84 -0.59 -14.63
C GLY A 277 5.96 -1.34 -15.62
N GLU A 278 5.69 -2.61 -15.35
CA GLU A 278 4.78 -3.42 -16.16
C GLU A 278 3.33 -2.94 -16.06
N LEU A 279 2.87 -2.57 -14.86
CA LEU A 279 1.54 -2.00 -14.66
C LEU A 279 1.36 -0.68 -15.43
N PHE A 280 2.35 0.22 -15.41
CA PHE A 280 2.29 1.43 -16.23
C PHE A 280 2.28 1.13 -17.73
N ARG A 281 2.99 0.09 -18.17
CA ARG A 281 2.96 -0.36 -19.58
C ARG A 281 1.59 -0.89 -19.98
N LEU A 282 0.94 -1.66 -19.10
CA LEU A 282 -0.36 -2.29 -19.35
C LEU A 282 -1.53 -1.31 -19.26
N LEU A 283 -1.54 -0.45 -18.25
CA LEU A 283 -2.72 0.33 -17.85
C LEU A 283 -2.48 1.85 -17.87
N GLY A 284 -1.22 2.31 -17.89
CA GLY A 284 -0.88 3.72 -17.66
C GLY A 284 -1.25 4.68 -18.78
N ALA A 285 -1.58 4.17 -19.97
CA ALA A 285 -2.00 5.00 -21.11
C ALA A 285 -3.51 5.29 -21.11
N ASP A 286 -4.31 4.52 -20.37
CA ASP A 286 -5.76 4.59 -20.39
C ASP A 286 -6.28 5.17 -19.07
N ALA A 287 -6.91 6.35 -19.14
CA ALA A 287 -7.45 7.04 -17.97
C ALA A 287 -8.58 6.25 -17.30
N ASP A 288 -9.32 5.44 -18.06
CA ASP A 288 -10.40 4.60 -17.53
C ASP A 288 -9.85 3.46 -16.66
N ARG A 289 -8.54 3.17 -16.75
CA ARG A 289 -7.85 2.16 -15.95
C ARG A 289 -7.12 2.72 -14.75
N ALA A 290 -7.22 4.02 -14.48
CA ALA A 290 -6.50 4.66 -13.38
C ALA A 290 -6.82 4.02 -12.02
N MET A 291 -8.09 3.67 -11.75
CA MET A 291 -8.48 3.03 -10.50
C MET A 291 -7.90 1.62 -10.36
N LEU A 292 -7.90 0.82 -11.44
CA LEU A 292 -7.29 -0.51 -11.45
C LEU A 292 -5.77 -0.44 -11.29
N LEU A 293 -5.12 0.50 -11.98
CA LEU A 293 -3.69 0.76 -11.86
C LEU A 293 -3.31 1.12 -10.41
N ASP A 294 -4.03 2.04 -9.77
CA ASP A 294 -3.77 2.44 -8.39
C ASP A 294 -3.93 1.28 -7.39
N ALA A 295 -4.95 0.43 -7.58
CA ALA A 295 -5.15 -0.79 -6.79
C ALA A 295 -3.95 -1.74 -6.93
N LEU A 296 -3.51 -2.01 -8.17
CA LEU A 296 -2.40 -2.92 -8.46
C LEU A 296 -1.03 -2.39 -8.01
N LEU A 297 -0.79 -1.07 -8.10
CA LEU A 297 0.45 -0.45 -7.63
C LEU A 297 0.66 -0.62 -6.12
N ASN A 298 -0.40 -0.90 -5.36
CA ASN A 298 -0.35 -1.16 -3.92
C ASN A 298 -0.17 -2.65 -3.55
N VAL A 299 -0.21 -3.56 -4.53
CA VAL A 299 0.03 -5.00 -4.30
C VAL A 299 1.44 -5.25 -3.78
N ALA A 300 2.48 -4.75 -4.46
CA ALA A 300 3.87 -4.99 -4.03
C ALA A 300 4.17 -4.44 -2.62
N PRO A 301 3.82 -3.18 -2.29
CA PRO A 301 3.96 -2.67 -0.92
C PRO A 301 3.22 -3.50 0.13
N GLY A 302 1.99 -3.93 -0.15
CA GLY A 302 1.22 -4.80 0.75
C GLY A 302 1.85 -6.19 0.91
N LEU A 303 2.34 -6.77 -0.19
CA LEU A 303 3.00 -8.07 -0.19
C LEU A 303 4.27 -8.08 0.66
N ILE A 304 5.10 -7.03 0.60
CA ILE A 304 6.29 -6.89 1.44
C ILE A 304 5.94 -7.02 2.94
N GLN A 305 4.82 -6.42 3.37
CA GLN A 305 4.36 -6.52 4.75
C GLN A 305 3.85 -7.92 5.11
N CYS A 306 3.22 -8.61 4.16
CA CYS A 306 2.80 -9.99 4.34
C CYS A 306 4.00 -10.94 4.46
N LEU A 307 5.03 -10.75 3.64
CA LEU A 307 6.26 -11.53 3.71
C LEU A 307 6.95 -11.38 5.07
N ALA A 308 6.97 -10.17 5.63
CA ALA A 308 7.47 -9.95 6.98
C ALA A 308 6.68 -10.78 8.02
N ALA A 309 5.36 -10.92 7.87
CA ALA A 309 4.54 -11.77 8.75
C ALA A 309 4.76 -13.29 8.55
N THR A 310 5.54 -13.71 7.55
CA THR A 310 5.97 -15.10 7.36
C THR A 310 7.33 -15.43 8.00
N SER A 311 8.01 -14.44 8.59
CA SER A 311 9.32 -14.58 9.24
C SER A 311 9.43 -15.80 10.17
N GLY A 312 8.42 -16.05 11.01
CA GLY A 312 8.38 -17.19 11.93
C GLY A 312 8.46 -18.53 11.22
N ARG A 313 7.81 -18.65 10.05
CA ARG A 313 7.83 -19.86 9.22
C ARG A 313 9.21 -20.06 8.59
N TRP A 314 9.81 -18.98 8.11
CA TRP A 314 11.19 -18.99 7.61
C TRP A 314 12.21 -19.39 8.67
N MET A 315 12.08 -18.86 9.89
CA MET A 315 12.94 -19.23 11.01
C MET A 315 12.80 -20.70 11.38
N ALA A 316 11.57 -21.24 11.40
CA ALA A 316 11.34 -22.66 11.64
C ALA A 316 11.97 -23.54 10.55
N ARG A 317 11.81 -23.19 9.28
CA ARG A 317 12.46 -23.86 8.14
C ARG A 317 13.99 -23.83 8.23
N MET A 318 14.55 -22.68 8.60
CA MET A 318 16.00 -22.51 8.78
C MET A 318 16.52 -23.39 9.92
N ALA A 319 15.83 -23.42 11.07
CA ALA A 319 16.20 -24.27 12.20
C ALA A 319 16.19 -25.76 11.83
N GLU A 320 15.21 -26.20 11.05
CA GLU A 320 15.15 -27.58 10.55
C GLU A 320 16.27 -27.89 9.55
N ALA A 321 16.56 -26.98 8.60
CA ALA A 321 17.66 -27.14 7.66
C ALA A 321 19.02 -27.19 8.37
N MET A 322 19.21 -26.41 9.44
CA MET A 322 20.39 -26.48 10.30
C MET A 322 20.52 -27.85 10.98
N ARG A 323 19.43 -28.38 11.55
CA ARG A 323 19.41 -29.73 12.13
C ARG A 323 19.79 -30.82 11.11
N ARG A 324 19.44 -30.62 9.83
CA ARG A 324 19.74 -31.56 8.73
C ARG A 324 21.06 -31.29 8.00
N GLY A 325 21.88 -30.33 8.45
CA GLY A 325 23.15 -29.99 7.80
C GLY A 325 23.02 -29.36 6.41
N SER A 326 21.85 -28.81 6.06
CA SER A 326 21.51 -28.28 4.72
C SER A 326 21.17 -26.78 4.75
N ALA A 327 21.70 -26.01 5.70
CA ALA A 327 21.28 -24.61 5.95
C ALA A 327 21.69 -23.56 4.89
N ARG A 328 22.67 -23.86 4.01
CA ARG A 328 23.23 -22.89 3.06
C ARG A 328 22.24 -22.32 2.02
N PRO A 329 21.36 -23.11 1.38
CA PRO A 329 20.40 -22.60 0.39
C PRO A 329 19.30 -21.72 1.02
N VAL A 330 18.80 -22.10 2.20
CA VAL A 330 17.70 -21.41 2.89
C VAL A 330 18.09 -19.98 3.34
N LEU A 331 19.35 -19.77 3.69
CA LEU A 331 19.88 -18.45 4.08
C LEU A 331 19.96 -17.44 2.93
N ALA A 332 20.18 -17.91 1.69
CA ALA A 332 20.23 -17.04 0.51
C ALA A 332 18.83 -16.56 0.10
N GLU A 333 17.81 -17.40 0.28
CA GLU A 333 16.41 -17.10 -0.05
C GLU A 333 15.72 -16.23 1.02
N ALA A 334 16.10 -16.36 2.30
CA ALA A 334 15.44 -15.68 3.42
C ALA A 334 15.84 -14.19 3.62
N GLY A 335 16.89 -13.70 2.96
CA GLY A 335 17.66 -12.52 3.41
C GLY A 335 16.89 -11.22 3.67
N GLY A 336 15.91 -10.86 2.83
CA GLY A 336 15.06 -9.68 3.05
C GLY A 336 13.75 -9.96 3.77
N MET A 337 13.21 -11.17 3.59
CA MET A 337 11.91 -11.59 4.13
C MET A 337 11.97 -11.87 5.64
N ALA A 338 13.08 -12.42 6.12
CA ALA A 338 13.24 -12.77 7.52
C ALA A 338 13.65 -11.58 8.42
N SER A 339 14.24 -10.51 7.85
CA SER A 339 14.69 -9.33 8.62
C SER A 339 13.67 -8.19 8.69
N GLY A 340 12.53 -8.31 8.01
CA GLY A 340 11.48 -7.27 8.00
C GLY A 340 11.70 -6.13 7.01
N GLY A 341 12.65 -6.27 6.06
CA GLY A 341 12.89 -5.24 5.05
C GLY A 341 14.03 -5.55 4.09
N PHE A 342 13.98 -4.92 2.92
CA PHE A 342 14.95 -5.06 1.83
C PHE A 342 15.95 -3.89 1.83
N PRO A 343 17.20 -4.10 1.37
CA PRO A 343 18.14 -2.98 1.21
C PRO A 343 17.52 -1.85 0.38
N ASP A 344 17.74 -0.60 0.81
CA ASP A 344 17.27 0.63 0.18
C ASP A 344 15.74 0.74 -0.01
N SER A 345 14.97 -0.13 0.66
CA SER A 345 13.50 -0.07 0.62
C SER A 345 12.92 1.13 1.36
N CYS A 346 13.63 1.65 2.36
CA CYS A 346 13.31 2.90 3.05
C CYS A 346 14.52 3.44 3.79
N PHE A 347 14.36 4.62 4.40
CA PHE A 347 15.37 5.27 5.24
C PHE A 347 16.00 4.33 6.29
N MET A 348 15.20 3.55 7.02
CA MET A 348 15.73 2.62 8.03
C MET A 348 16.57 1.48 7.43
N TRP A 349 16.29 1.11 6.17
CA TRP A 349 16.91 0.00 5.47
C TRP A 349 17.92 0.42 4.39
N ARG A 350 18.31 1.69 4.36
CA ARG A 350 19.31 2.18 3.42
C ARG A 350 20.65 1.46 3.61
N SER A 351 21.37 1.25 2.51
CA SER A 351 22.56 0.41 2.46
C SER A 351 23.66 0.83 3.44
N GLU A 352 23.80 2.12 3.72
CA GLU A 352 24.77 2.67 4.68
C GLU A 352 24.24 2.81 6.11
N GLY A 353 22.98 2.43 6.34
CA GLY A 353 22.25 2.62 7.60
C GLY A 353 22.64 1.63 8.72
N PRO A 354 22.31 1.95 9.98
CA PRO A 354 22.64 1.10 11.13
C PRO A 354 22.03 -0.31 11.06
N LEU A 355 20.76 -0.43 10.64
CA LEU A 355 20.09 -1.73 10.53
C LEU A 355 20.75 -2.62 9.47
N GLN A 356 21.17 -2.04 8.35
CA GLN A 356 21.87 -2.78 7.31
C GLN A 356 23.21 -3.31 7.81
N LYS A 357 23.99 -2.44 8.47
CA LYS A 357 25.28 -2.82 9.07
C LYS A 357 25.12 -3.91 10.13
N ALA A 358 24.09 -3.80 10.98
CA ALA A 358 23.78 -4.83 11.97
C ALA A 358 23.44 -6.17 11.31
N ARG A 359 22.64 -6.15 10.24
CA ARG A 359 22.31 -7.34 9.45
C ARG A 359 23.55 -8.01 8.84
N GLU A 360 24.44 -7.23 8.24
CA GLU A 360 25.69 -7.72 7.65
C GLU A 360 26.66 -8.28 8.69
N ALA A 361 26.63 -7.74 9.91
CA ALA A 361 27.39 -8.23 11.05
C ALA A 361 26.77 -9.50 11.70
N GLY A 362 25.58 -9.94 11.27
CA GLY A 362 24.88 -11.09 11.84
C GLY A 362 24.12 -10.79 13.15
N ALA A 363 23.99 -9.52 13.53
CA ALA A 363 23.22 -9.08 14.68
C ALA A 363 21.72 -9.14 14.33
N GLY A 364 21.09 -10.28 14.55
CA GLY A 364 19.65 -10.48 14.28
C GLY A 364 19.20 -11.94 14.18
N PHE A 365 20.14 -12.88 14.01
CA PHE A 365 19.86 -14.31 14.01
C PHE A 365 20.72 -15.04 15.04
N PRO A 366 20.12 -15.70 16.06
CA PRO A 366 20.85 -16.55 16.97
C PRO A 366 21.61 -17.64 16.19
N GLY A 367 22.94 -17.70 16.35
CA GLY A 367 23.78 -18.73 15.73
C GLY A 367 24.58 -18.30 14.49
N MET A 368 24.52 -17.03 14.09
CA MET A 368 25.22 -16.52 12.90
C MET A 368 26.49 -15.71 13.22
N THR A 369 27.07 -15.87 14.42
CA THR A 369 28.42 -15.37 14.68
C THR A 369 29.37 -16.12 13.74
N ARG A 370 30.02 -15.40 12.82
CA ARG A 370 31.18 -15.93 12.11
C ARG A 370 32.18 -16.33 13.20
N SER A 371 32.31 -17.63 13.46
CA SER A 371 33.48 -18.14 14.14
C SER A 371 34.67 -17.68 13.31
N LYS A 372 35.41 -16.69 13.82
CA LYS A 372 36.74 -16.40 13.31
C LYS A 372 37.53 -17.67 13.63
N ALA A 373 37.77 -18.48 12.60
CA ALA A 373 38.75 -19.55 12.68
C ALA A 373 40.09 -18.90 13.04
N THR A 374 40.49 -19.06 14.29
CA THR A 374 41.88 -18.89 14.76
C THR A 374 42.64 -20.16 14.51
#